data_AF-A0AAV4JVI7-F1
#
_entry.id   AF-A0AAV4JVI7-F1
#
_cell.length_a   1.000
_cell.length_b   1.000
_cell.length_c   1.000
_cell.angle_alpha   90.00
_cell.angle_beta   90.00
_cell.angle_gamma   90.00
#
_symmetry.space_group_name_H-M   'P 1'
#
loop_
_entity.id
_entity.type
_entity.pdbx_description
1 polymer ?
#
loop_
_entity_poly.entity_id
_entity_poly.type
_entity_poly.pdbx_seq_one_letter_code
_entity_poly.pdbx_strand_id
1 'polypeptide(L)'
;MRTGFVSCVKVGVYPARSTITCLCVCNTSPSAILLALQHSKAQTLKSEGVQQSSRMRQSLSSLVLLLVVQASVNHVTQATPTCPWDDADLEKWSEASTWPGNQLPQEGAALLIPAGKKILLDTTDIPRLLSLTIDGTLVWGNVDGIRLETSYVLVNGEFHIGSEDCRFEKKADIFLYGKSNSLESVPGFGRKFLGAAPASTLEIHGKHKKSWTKLVSTVSPAPRGSCGVLYDSQVR
;
A
#
# COMPACT_ATOMS: atom_id res chain seq x y z
N MET A 1 4.22 16.71 -42.11
CA MET A 1 3.36 17.69 -41.40
C MET A 1 1.93 17.18 -41.37
N ARG A 2 1.48 16.66 -40.23
CA ARG A 2 0.05 16.55 -39.89
C ARG A 2 -0.07 16.88 -38.40
N THR A 3 -0.58 18.07 -38.13
CA THR A 3 -0.96 18.57 -36.83
C THR A 3 -2.21 17.83 -36.34
N GLY A 4 -2.08 17.04 -35.28
CA GLY A 4 -3.23 16.52 -34.54
C GLY A 4 -3.60 17.52 -33.45
N PHE A 5 -4.75 18.18 -33.59
CA PHE A 5 -5.33 19.01 -32.53
C PHE A 5 -5.96 18.10 -31.47
N VAL A 6 -5.56 18.25 -30.20
CA VAL A 6 -6.28 17.71 -29.04
C VAL A 6 -7.13 18.84 -28.48
N SER A 7 -8.45 18.76 -28.66
CA SER A 7 -9.38 19.66 -27.99
C SER A 7 -9.78 19.03 -26.65
N CYS A 8 -9.41 19.68 -25.55
CA CYS A 8 -9.83 19.29 -24.20
C CYS A 8 -11.05 20.16 -23.82
N VAL A 9 -12.25 19.58 -23.82
CA VAL A 9 -13.45 20.27 -23.34
C VAL A 9 -13.51 20.15 -21.82
N LYS A 10 -13.62 21.29 -21.14
CA LYS A 10 -13.74 21.40 -19.69
C LYS A 10 -15.21 21.24 -19.30
N VAL A 11 -15.54 20.20 -18.55
CA VAL A 11 -16.85 20.07 -17.89
C VAL A 11 -16.59 19.93 -16.38
N GLY A 12 -16.79 21.02 -15.64
CA GLY A 12 -17.19 20.96 -14.22
C GLY A 12 -18.73 20.84 -14.18
N VAL A 13 -19.39 20.35 -13.14
CA VAL A 13 -19.14 20.34 -11.69
C VAL A 13 -19.86 19.11 -11.09
N TYR A 14 -19.26 18.49 -10.07
CA TYR A 14 -19.73 17.33 -9.27
C TYR A 14 -20.96 17.68 -8.39
N PRO A 15 -21.83 16.72 -7.94
CA PRO A 15 -21.40 15.66 -7.03
C PRO A 15 -22.14 14.30 -7.06
N ALA A 16 -21.50 13.36 -6.35
CA ALA A 16 -21.98 12.06 -5.87
C ALA A 16 -21.99 10.88 -6.87
N ARG A 17 -20.92 10.06 -6.73
CA ARG A 17 -20.88 8.63 -7.03
C ARG A 17 -20.95 8.23 -8.51
N SER A 18 -19.87 8.47 -9.25
CA SER A 18 -19.69 7.86 -10.58
C SER A 18 -18.24 7.44 -10.82
N THR A 19 -18.06 6.16 -11.07
CA THR A 19 -16.84 5.54 -11.59
C THR A 19 -16.42 6.24 -12.89
N ILE A 20 -15.19 6.76 -12.95
CA ILE A 20 -14.62 7.29 -14.19
C ILE A 20 -14.04 6.11 -14.97
N THR A 21 -14.80 5.60 -15.94
CA THR A 21 -14.28 4.67 -16.93
C THR A 21 -13.65 5.47 -18.07
N CYS A 22 -12.33 5.49 -18.15
CA CYS A 22 -11.63 6.00 -19.33
C CYS A 22 -11.67 4.94 -20.44
N LEU A 23 -12.48 5.16 -21.48
CA LEU A 23 -12.46 4.37 -22.71
C LEU A 23 -11.48 5.01 -23.70
N CYS A 24 -10.33 4.37 -23.92
CA CYS A 24 -9.47 4.68 -25.07
C CYS A 24 -10.02 3.96 -26.30
N VAL A 25 -10.66 4.70 -27.21
CA VAL A 25 -11.02 4.17 -28.53
C VAL A 25 -9.86 4.48 -29.49
N CYS A 26 -9.03 3.47 -29.76
CA CYS A 26 -8.12 3.51 -30.89
C CYS A 26 -8.92 3.18 -32.16
N ASN A 27 -8.94 4.14 -33.09
CA ASN A 27 -9.59 4.04 -34.38
C ASN A 27 -8.86 3.00 -35.25
N THR A 28 -9.42 1.79 -35.37
CA THR A 28 -9.02 0.82 -36.39
C THR A 28 -10.26 0.40 -37.19
N SER A 29 -10.29 0.87 -38.44
CA SER A 29 -10.93 0.37 -39.68
C SER A 29 -12.24 -0.46 -39.60
N PRO A 30 -13.25 -0.16 -40.45
CA PRO A 30 -14.57 -0.78 -40.37
C PRO A 30 -14.63 -2.09 -41.17
N SER A 31 -14.60 -3.25 -40.50
CA SER A 31 -15.09 -4.53 -41.05
C SER A 31 -15.09 -5.61 -39.96
N ALA A 32 -16.26 -5.92 -39.40
CA ALA A 32 -16.68 -7.26 -38.93
C ALA A 32 -17.89 -7.12 -37.99
N ILE A 33 -19.09 -7.25 -38.55
CA ILE A 33 -20.32 -7.59 -37.83
C ILE A 33 -20.52 -9.07 -38.09
N LEU A 34 -20.44 -9.94 -37.06
CA LEU A 34 -21.26 -11.16 -36.98
C LEU A 34 -21.15 -11.88 -35.62
N LEU A 35 -22.33 -12.09 -35.01
CA LEU A 35 -22.80 -13.22 -34.20
C LEU A 35 -21.97 -13.76 -33.02
N ALA A 36 -22.51 -13.60 -31.80
CA ALA A 36 -22.97 -14.72 -30.95
C ALA A 36 -23.61 -14.20 -29.64
N LEU A 37 -24.95 -14.27 -29.53
CA LEU A 37 -25.68 -14.20 -28.26
C LEU A 37 -26.40 -15.54 -28.08
N GLN A 38 -25.80 -16.43 -27.29
CA GLN A 38 -26.50 -17.60 -26.77
C GLN A 38 -27.06 -17.29 -25.39
N HIS A 39 -28.35 -17.63 -25.24
CA HIS A 39 -29.12 -17.61 -24.01
C HIS A 39 -28.53 -18.55 -22.96
N SER A 40 -28.56 -18.16 -21.69
CA SER A 40 -28.77 -19.11 -20.62
C SER A 40 -29.63 -18.49 -19.51
N LYS A 41 -30.80 -19.09 -19.30
CA LYS A 41 -31.72 -18.85 -18.18
C LYS A 41 -31.13 -19.53 -16.95
N ALA A 42 -31.07 -18.83 -15.82
CA ALA A 42 -30.96 -19.45 -14.51
C ALA A 42 -32.18 -19.04 -13.67
N GLN A 43 -33.07 -20.02 -13.45
CA GLN A 43 -34.12 -19.99 -12.45
C GLN A 43 -33.53 -20.53 -11.15
N THR A 44 -33.73 -19.84 -10.04
CA THR A 44 -33.50 -20.41 -8.70
C THR A 44 -34.81 -20.43 -7.95
N LEU A 45 -35.12 -21.62 -7.45
CA LEU A 45 -36.40 -22.08 -6.94
C LEU A 45 -36.81 -21.40 -5.63
N LYS A 46 -38.12 -21.08 -5.55
CA LYS A 46 -38.87 -20.89 -4.31
C LYS A 46 -38.89 -22.21 -3.52
N SER A 47 -38.75 -22.12 -2.20
CA SER A 47 -39.31 -23.10 -1.27
C SER A 47 -40.12 -22.37 -0.21
N GLU A 48 -41.44 -22.40 -0.37
CA GLU A 48 -42.42 -22.11 0.68
C GLU A 48 -42.77 -23.46 1.32
N GLY A 49 -42.57 -23.57 2.64
CA GLY A 49 -43.00 -24.69 3.46
C GLY A 49 -43.71 -24.15 4.69
N VAL A 50 -45.01 -24.45 4.80
CA VAL A 50 -45.98 -23.85 5.72
C VAL A 50 -46.52 -24.94 6.67
N GLN A 51 -46.74 -24.52 7.93
CA GLN A 51 -47.64 -25.06 8.97
C GLN A 51 -47.33 -26.42 9.61
N GLN A 52 -47.24 -26.44 10.95
CA GLN A 52 -48.36 -26.97 11.73
C GLN A 52 -48.41 -26.45 13.18
N SER A 53 -49.62 -26.12 13.61
CA SER A 53 -49.96 -25.66 14.95
C SER A 53 -50.07 -26.83 15.93
N SER A 54 -49.66 -26.62 17.19
CA SER A 54 -50.28 -27.31 18.32
C SER A 54 -50.66 -26.26 19.37
N ARG A 55 -51.96 -26.04 19.53
CA ARG A 55 -52.53 -25.40 20.72
C ARG A 55 -52.65 -26.48 21.78
N MET A 56 -52.01 -26.32 22.93
CA MET A 56 -52.49 -26.93 24.16
C MET A 56 -52.50 -25.87 25.27
N ARG A 57 -53.71 -25.60 25.76
CA ARG A 57 -54.01 -24.71 26.89
C ARG A 57 -53.80 -25.47 28.20
N GLN A 58 -53.78 -24.70 29.29
CA GLN A 58 -53.84 -25.05 30.73
C GLN A 58 -52.43 -25.13 31.36
N SER A 59 -52.10 -24.48 32.47
CA SER A 59 -52.86 -23.78 33.51
C SER A 59 -51.93 -22.77 34.21
N LEU A 60 -52.48 -21.68 34.72
CA LEU A 60 -51.78 -20.61 35.44
C LEU A 60 -51.36 -21.09 36.83
N SER A 61 -50.05 -21.06 37.13
CA SER A 61 -49.56 -21.02 38.51
C SER A 61 -48.19 -20.34 38.58
N SER A 62 -48.25 -19.04 38.88
CA SER A 62 -47.36 -18.30 39.78
C SER A 62 -45.91 -18.80 39.94
N LEU A 63 -44.97 -18.16 39.24
CA LEU A 63 -43.66 -17.67 39.71
C LEU A 63 -42.78 -17.36 38.48
N VAL A 64 -43.09 -16.25 37.81
CA VAL A 64 -42.16 -15.58 36.90
C VAL A 64 -41.60 -14.40 37.69
N LEU A 65 -40.26 -14.32 37.77
CA LEU A 65 -39.38 -13.17 38.11
C LEU A 65 -38.25 -13.58 39.08
N LEU A 66 -37.30 -14.38 38.60
CA LEU A 66 -35.88 -14.21 38.97
C LEU A 66 -35.08 -14.31 37.67
N LEU A 67 -34.66 -13.14 37.24
CA LEU A 67 -34.04 -12.80 35.96
C LEU A 67 -32.74 -13.57 35.74
N VAL A 68 -32.76 -14.55 34.84
CA VAL A 68 -31.56 -15.06 34.17
C VAL A 68 -31.15 -14.02 33.12
N VAL A 69 -30.46 -12.97 33.56
CA VAL A 69 -29.69 -12.08 32.67
C VAL A 69 -28.22 -12.38 32.94
N GLN A 70 -27.77 -13.53 32.46
CA GLN A 70 -26.34 -13.65 32.16
C GLN A 70 -26.11 -12.82 30.91
N ALA A 71 -25.63 -11.61 31.13
CA ALA A 71 -25.19 -10.73 30.06
C ALA A 71 -24.10 -11.45 29.27
N SER A 72 -24.43 -11.84 28.05
CA SER A 72 -23.44 -12.06 27.00
C SER A 72 -22.75 -10.73 26.77
N VAL A 73 -21.70 -10.45 27.54
CA VAL A 73 -20.75 -9.39 27.17
C VAL A 73 -20.05 -9.94 25.94
N ASN A 74 -20.65 -9.70 24.78
CA ASN A 74 -19.92 -9.70 23.52
C ASN A 74 -18.84 -8.63 23.73
N HIS A 75 -17.66 -9.06 24.15
CA HIS A 75 -16.50 -8.20 24.15
C HIS A 75 -16.31 -7.85 22.68
N VAL A 76 -16.74 -6.64 22.29
CA VAL A 76 -16.28 -6.04 21.05
C VAL A 76 -14.80 -5.84 21.28
N THR A 77 -13.99 -6.81 20.86
CA THR A 77 -12.55 -6.64 20.76
C THR A 77 -12.36 -5.60 19.68
N GLN A 78 -12.34 -4.32 20.08
CA GLN A 78 -11.82 -3.28 19.22
C GLN A 78 -10.37 -3.66 18.98
N ALA A 79 -10.06 -4.13 17.77
CA ALA A 79 -8.68 -4.27 17.35
C ALA A 79 -8.09 -2.86 17.41
N THR A 80 -7.26 -2.59 18.42
CA THR A 80 -6.36 -1.44 18.37
C THR A 80 -5.59 -1.57 17.07
N PRO A 81 -5.51 -0.52 16.23
CA PRO A 81 -4.72 -0.61 15.01
C PRO A 81 -3.27 -0.92 15.41
N THR A 82 -2.86 -2.16 15.17
CA THR A 82 -1.50 -2.61 15.44
C THR A 82 -0.61 -2.04 14.35
N CYS A 83 0.47 -1.38 14.77
CA CYS A 83 1.41 -0.83 13.80
C CYS A 83 2.09 -1.96 13.02
N PRO A 84 2.48 -1.75 11.76
CA PRO A 84 3.12 -2.79 10.97
C PRO A 84 4.38 -3.38 11.62
N TRP A 85 5.12 -2.56 12.39
CA TRP A 85 6.35 -2.97 13.08
C TRP A 85 6.13 -3.73 14.41
N ASP A 86 4.88 -3.85 14.89
CA ASP A 86 4.53 -4.59 16.11
C ASP A 86 4.17 -6.06 15.83
N ASP A 87 4.26 -6.50 14.57
CA ASP A 87 3.99 -7.88 14.17
C ASP A 87 5.03 -8.83 14.76
N ALA A 88 4.58 -9.81 15.55
CA ALA A 88 5.42 -10.76 16.26
C ALA A 88 6.14 -11.76 15.34
N ASP A 89 5.66 -11.92 14.10
CA ASP A 89 6.26 -12.81 13.10
C ASP A 89 7.46 -12.17 12.37
N LEU A 90 7.81 -10.91 12.70
CA LEU A 90 8.91 -10.22 12.06
C LEU A 90 10.27 -10.66 12.62
N GLU A 91 11.16 -11.09 11.72
CA GLU A 91 12.56 -11.32 12.02
C GLU A 91 13.34 -10.00 11.98
N LYS A 92 14.14 -9.74 13.01
CA LYS A 92 14.92 -8.50 13.12
C LYS A 92 16.07 -8.46 12.13
N TRP A 93 16.28 -7.32 11.48
CA TRP A 93 17.41 -7.09 10.59
C TRP A 93 18.74 -7.22 11.33
N SER A 94 18.82 -6.74 12.57
CA SER A 94 20.06 -6.77 13.37
C SER A 94 20.49 -8.17 13.79
N GLU A 95 19.61 -9.17 13.70
CA GLU A 95 19.91 -10.53 14.15
C GLU A 95 20.57 -11.34 13.03
N ALA A 96 21.74 -11.92 13.34
CA ALA A 96 22.51 -12.65 12.34
C ALA A 96 21.76 -13.89 11.82
N SER A 97 20.93 -14.55 12.67
CA SER A 97 20.11 -15.71 12.31
C SER A 97 19.05 -15.43 11.26
N THR A 98 18.68 -14.16 11.08
CA THR A 98 17.76 -13.73 10.03
C THR A 98 18.37 -13.96 8.64
N TRP A 99 19.69 -13.94 8.52
CA TRP A 99 20.38 -13.92 7.24
C TRP A 99 21.03 -15.27 6.92
N PRO A 100 21.17 -15.63 5.62
CA PRO A 100 21.86 -16.82 5.20
C PRO A 100 23.28 -16.89 5.79
N GLY A 101 23.66 -18.06 6.31
CA GLY A 101 24.98 -18.27 6.91
C GLY A 101 25.16 -17.67 8.32
N ASN A 102 24.08 -17.20 8.97
CA ASN A 102 24.12 -16.54 10.27
C ASN A 102 25.06 -15.31 10.28
N GLN A 103 25.02 -14.52 9.21
CA GLN A 103 25.87 -13.34 9.04
C GLN A 103 25.07 -12.18 8.47
N LEU A 104 25.22 -11.00 9.08
CA LEU A 104 24.59 -9.78 8.57
C LEU A 104 25.06 -9.48 7.13
N PRO A 105 24.19 -8.84 6.30
CA PRO A 105 24.59 -8.35 4.99
C PRO A 105 25.85 -7.49 5.10
N GLN A 106 26.67 -7.52 4.04
CA GLN A 106 27.91 -6.77 3.97
C GLN A 106 27.78 -5.60 2.98
N GLU A 107 28.71 -4.65 3.06
CA GLU A 107 28.85 -3.56 2.09
C GLU A 107 28.89 -4.10 0.65
N GLY A 108 28.09 -3.52 -0.23
CA GLY A 108 27.98 -3.90 -1.64
C GLY A 108 27.21 -5.19 -1.90
N ALA A 109 26.53 -5.78 -0.91
CA ALA A 109 25.71 -6.97 -1.12
C ALA A 109 24.49 -6.67 -2.01
N ALA A 110 24.19 -7.58 -2.93
CA ALA A 110 22.90 -7.63 -3.63
C ALA A 110 21.92 -8.45 -2.77
N LEU A 111 21.03 -7.77 -2.05
CA LEU A 111 20.19 -8.38 -1.04
C LEU A 111 18.83 -8.80 -1.61
N LEU A 112 18.43 -10.03 -1.32
CA LEU A 112 17.11 -10.57 -1.62
C LEU A 112 16.42 -10.97 -0.31
N ILE A 113 15.24 -10.41 -0.06
CA ILE A 113 14.33 -10.90 0.97
C ILE A 113 13.37 -11.88 0.28
N PRO A 114 13.50 -13.20 0.49
CA PRO A 114 12.72 -14.20 -0.23
C PRO A 114 11.25 -14.18 0.19
N ALA A 115 10.39 -14.70 -0.70
CA ALA A 115 8.97 -14.86 -0.41
C ALA A 115 8.72 -15.64 0.89
N GLY A 116 7.74 -15.21 1.66
CA GLY A 116 7.40 -15.79 2.97
C GLY A 116 8.28 -15.32 4.14
N LYS A 117 9.42 -14.66 3.88
CA LYS A 117 10.26 -14.06 4.93
C LYS A 117 9.78 -12.63 5.24
N LYS A 118 9.61 -12.31 6.52
CA LYS A 118 9.14 -10.99 6.99
C LYS A 118 10.22 -10.36 7.88
N ILE A 119 10.76 -9.23 7.45
CA ILE A 119 11.89 -8.57 8.10
C ILE A 119 11.46 -7.24 8.73
N LEU A 120 11.86 -7.01 9.98
CA LEU A 120 11.81 -5.72 10.65
C LEU A 120 13.16 -5.01 10.52
N LEU A 121 13.17 -3.82 9.91
CA LEU A 121 14.35 -2.96 9.86
C LEU A 121 14.48 -2.20 11.19
N ASP A 122 15.23 -2.75 12.15
CA ASP A 122 15.28 -2.31 13.54
C ASP A 122 16.61 -1.66 13.99
N THR A 123 17.52 -1.40 13.05
CA THR A 123 18.85 -0.84 13.33
C THR A 123 19.23 0.26 12.36
N THR A 124 20.05 1.20 12.82
CA THR A 124 20.70 2.23 11.99
C THR A 124 21.96 1.71 11.29
N ASP A 125 22.51 0.59 11.75
CA ASP A 125 23.77 0.04 11.27
C ASP A 125 23.54 -0.86 10.05
N ILE A 126 23.07 -0.24 8.97
CA ILE A 126 22.80 -0.91 7.69
C ILE A 126 23.97 -0.62 6.74
N PRO A 127 24.64 -1.63 6.18
CA PRO A 127 25.68 -1.39 5.18
C PRO A 127 25.05 -0.83 3.90
N ARG A 128 25.84 -0.14 3.09
CA ARG A 128 25.37 0.30 1.78
C ARG A 128 25.26 -0.93 0.87
N LEU A 129 24.05 -1.20 0.38
CA LEU A 129 23.76 -2.36 -0.45
C LEU A 129 23.96 -2.04 -1.92
N LEU A 130 24.38 -3.02 -2.72
CA LEU A 130 24.36 -2.87 -4.18
C LEU A 130 22.92 -2.75 -4.68
N SER A 131 22.05 -3.65 -4.22
CA SER A 131 20.63 -3.68 -4.55
C SER A 131 19.81 -4.28 -3.42
N LEU A 132 18.53 -3.95 -3.39
CA LEU A 132 17.55 -4.58 -2.51
C LEU A 132 16.35 -5.05 -3.32
N THR A 133 16.09 -6.36 -3.33
CA THR A 133 14.89 -6.97 -3.90
C THR A 133 14.07 -7.59 -2.78
N ILE A 134 12.78 -7.29 -2.74
CA ILE A 134 11.86 -7.70 -1.67
C ILE A 134 10.77 -8.57 -2.29
N ASP A 135 10.93 -9.89 -2.25
CA ASP A 135 9.91 -10.86 -2.66
C ASP A 135 9.02 -11.26 -1.47
N GLY A 136 9.53 -11.13 -0.24
CA GLY A 136 8.78 -11.27 1.01
C GLY A 136 8.23 -9.95 1.52
N THR A 137 8.39 -9.69 2.81
CA THR A 137 7.94 -8.46 3.48
C THR A 137 9.11 -7.75 4.15
N LEU A 138 9.25 -6.45 3.91
CA LEU A 138 10.11 -5.57 4.69
C LEU A 138 9.25 -4.52 5.41
N VAL A 139 9.43 -4.40 6.71
CA VAL A 139 8.76 -3.40 7.53
C VAL A 139 9.81 -2.48 8.14
N TRP A 140 9.63 -1.18 7.96
CA TRP A 140 10.45 -0.18 8.63
C TRP A 140 10.12 -0.15 10.12
N GLY A 141 11.11 -0.43 10.97
CA GLY A 141 10.92 -0.42 12.41
C GLY A 141 10.74 0.98 12.96
N ASN A 142 10.09 1.07 14.12
CA ASN A 142 9.89 2.33 14.85
C ASN A 142 11.18 2.81 15.52
N VAL A 143 12.22 3.04 14.72
CA VAL A 143 13.56 3.50 15.13
C VAL A 143 13.87 4.79 14.39
N ASP A 144 14.45 5.75 15.08
CA ASP A 144 14.75 7.05 14.48
C ASP A 144 16.08 7.02 13.73
N GLY A 145 16.14 7.75 12.62
CA GLY A 145 17.39 7.95 11.88
C GLY A 145 17.88 6.75 11.07
N ILE A 146 17.04 5.73 10.83
CA ILE A 146 17.39 4.65 9.90
C ILE A 146 17.65 5.25 8.51
N ARG A 147 18.76 4.82 7.90
CA ARG A 147 19.17 5.20 6.56
C ARG A 147 19.49 3.95 5.74
N LEU A 148 18.69 3.68 4.72
CA LEU A 148 18.90 2.59 3.77
C LEU A 148 19.58 3.16 2.52
N GLU A 149 20.82 2.75 2.26
CA GLU A 149 21.57 3.16 1.07
C GLU A 149 21.66 2.00 0.07
N THR A 150 21.16 2.19 -1.15
CA THR A 150 21.16 1.14 -2.18
C THR A 150 21.16 1.73 -3.59
N SER A 151 21.53 0.97 -4.61
CA SER A 151 21.36 1.46 -6.00
C SER A 151 19.89 1.47 -6.40
N TYR A 152 19.12 0.47 -6.01
CA TYR A 152 17.68 0.40 -6.24
C TYR A 152 16.98 -0.44 -5.18
N VAL A 153 15.67 -0.24 -5.04
CA VAL A 153 14.75 -1.09 -4.29
C VAL A 153 13.67 -1.58 -5.24
N LEU A 154 13.59 -2.90 -5.45
CA LEU A 154 12.53 -3.56 -6.19
C LEU A 154 11.61 -4.30 -5.22
N VAL A 155 10.35 -3.94 -5.17
CA VAL A 155 9.34 -4.58 -4.33
C VAL A 155 8.48 -5.49 -5.21
N ASN A 156 8.60 -6.80 -5.00
CA ASN A 156 7.72 -7.80 -5.60
C ASN A 156 6.69 -8.34 -4.58
N GLY A 157 7.01 -8.29 -3.29
CA GLY A 157 6.13 -8.61 -2.18
C GLY A 157 5.60 -7.34 -1.51
N GLU A 158 6.03 -7.07 -0.29
CA GLU A 158 5.51 -5.97 0.52
C GLU A 158 6.61 -5.11 1.16
N PHE A 159 6.45 -3.78 1.08
CA PHE A 159 7.32 -2.84 1.77
C PHE A 159 6.49 -1.78 2.50
N HIS A 160 6.63 -1.73 3.83
CA HIS A 160 5.81 -0.89 4.70
C HIS A 160 6.66 0.10 5.50
N ILE A 161 6.28 1.38 5.46
CA ILE A 161 6.76 2.43 6.36
C ILE A 161 5.54 3.06 7.03
N GLY A 162 5.13 2.50 8.17
CA GLY A 162 3.85 2.83 8.80
C GLY A 162 2.64 2.34 8.00
N SER A 163 1.46 2.61 8.55
CA SER A 163 0.15 2.33 7.94
C SER A 163 -0.77 3.54 8.08
N GLU A 164 -1.94 3.49 7.45
CA GLU A 164 -2.94 4.55 7.53
C GLU A 164 -3.31 4.89 8.99
N ASP A 165 -3.51 3.85 9.81
CA ASP A 165 -3.88 3.97 11.22
C ASP A 165 -2.68 4.10 12.17
N CYS A 166 -1.47 3.73 11.72
CA CYS A 166 -0.25 3.87 12.50
C CYS A 166 0.88 4.51 11.68
N ARG A 167 0.91 5.84 11.70
CA ARG A 167 1.86 6.64 10.93
C ARG A 167 3.25 6.61 11.53
N PHE A 168 4.25 6.59 10.65
CA PHE A 168 5.64 6.74 11.01
C PHE A 168 5.98 8.21 11.30
N GLU A 169 6.27 8.52 12.56
CA GLU A 169 6.49 9.89 13.05
C GLU A 169 7.98 10.30 13.08
N LYS A 170 8.88 9.36 12.80
CA LYS A 170 10.34 9.52 12.87
C LYS A 170 10.96 9.76 11.49
N LYS A 171 12.28 9.88 11.41
CA LYS A 171 12.99 10.03 10.14
C LYS A 171 13.29 8.67 9.49
N ALA A 172 12.88 8.49 8.24
CA ALA A 172 13.22 7.34 7.40
C ALA A 172 13.87 7.85 6.11
N ASP A 173 15.14 7.54 5.91
CA ASP A 173 15.91 7.97 4.75
C ASP A 173 16.19 6.77 3.83
N ILE A 174 15.67 6.81 2.60
CA ILE A 174 16.07 5.88 1.53
C ILE A 174 16.96 6.67 0.55
N PHE A 175 18.23 6.31 0.49
CA PHE A 175 19.19 6.95 -0.39
C PHE A 175 19.54 6.06 -1.57
N LEU A 176 19.03 6.46 -2.74
CA LEU A 176 19.30 5.77 -3.99
C LEU A 176 20.56 6.34 -4.66
N TYR A 177 21.60 5.52 -4.79
CA TYR A 177 22.84 5.91 -5.47
C TYR A 177 22.97 5.26 -6.85
N GLY A 178 23.88 5.77 -7.66
CA GLY A 178 24.15 5.21 -8.99
C GLY A 178 24.49 6.30 -10.00
N LYS A 179 25.26 5.91 -11.02
CA LYS A 179 25.61 6.78 -12.14
C LYS A 179 24.63 6.56 -13.29
N SER A 180 24.47 7.55 -14.17
CA SER A 180 23.66 7.40 -15.39
C SER A 180 24.18 6.34 -16.37
N ASN A 181 25.40 5.85 -16.18
CA ASN A 181 26.08 4.87 -17.04
C ASN A 181 26.49 3.56 -16.33
N SER A 182 26.09 3.35 -15.06
CA SER A 182 26.08 2.01 -14.43
C SER A 182 25.42 0.92 -15.32
N LEU A 183 25.72 -0.35 -15.10
CA LEU A 183 25.20 -1.43 -15.96
C LEU A 183 23.91 -2.05 -15.40
N GLU A 184 23.68 -1.85 -14.11
CA GLU A 184 22.54 -2.36 -13.37
C GLU A 184 21.28 -1.61 -13.81
N SER A 185 20.44 -2.30 -14.58
CA SER A 185 19.14 -1.81 -15.03
C SER A 185 18.12 -2.93 -14.96
N VAL A 186 17.00 -2.66 -14.31
CA VAL A 186 15.90 -3.60 -14.18
C VAL A 186 14.90 -3.33 -15.32
N PRO A 187 14.51 -4.34 -16.11
CA PRO A 187 13.49 -4.18 -17.15
C PRO A 187 12.20 -3.56 -16.60
N GLY A 188 11.64 -2.57 -17.29
CA GLY A 188 10.42 -1.86 -16.87
C GLY A 188 10.63 -0.76 -15.82
N PHE A 189 11.63 -0.85 -14.96
CA PHE A 189 11.93 0.16 -13.92
C PHE A 189 13.10 1.07 -14.26
N GLY A 190 14.05 0.57 -15.06
CA GLY A 190 15.29 1.25 -15.31
C GLY A 190 16.23 1.18 -14.12
N ARG A 191 16.67 2.35 -13.64
CA ARG A 191 17.90 2.50 -12.83
C ARG A 191 17.64 3.54 -11.75
N LYS A 192 18.28 3.37 -10.59
CA LYS A 192 18.13 4.29 -9.44
C LYS A 192 16.67 4.57 -9.09
N PHE A 193 15.95 3.51 -8.74
CA PHE A 193 14.51 3.57 -8.47
C PHE A 193 14.17 2.90 -7.13
N LEU A 194 13.04 3.31 -6.58
CA LEU A 194 12.24 2.56 -5.61
C LEU A 194 10.92 2.26 -6.34
N GLY A 195 10.60 0.98 -6.53
CA GLY A 195 9.51 0.60 -7.41
C GLY A 195 8.84 -0.68 -6.98
N ALA A 196 7.53 -0.71 -7.16
CA ALA A 196 6.64 -1.82 -6.84
C ALA A 196 6.20 -2.51 -8.13
N ALA A 197 6.42 -3.83 -8.22
CA ALA A 197 5.99 -4.66 -9.35
C ALA A 197 4.47 -4.88 -9.34
N PRO A 198 3.87 -5.36 -10.44
CA PRO A 198 2.46 -5.74 -10.44
C PRO A 198 2.13 -6.72 -9.32
N ALA A 199 1.00 -6.52 -8.65
CA ALA A 199 0.56 -7.33 -7.51
C ALA A 199 1.48 -7.30 -6.26
N SER A 200 2.28 -6.24 -6.09
CA SER A 200 3.03 -5.95 -4.86
C SER A 200 2.40 -4.80 -4.07
N THR A 201 2.83 -4.63 -2.82
CA THR A 201 2.34 -3.59 -1.89
C THR A 201 3.50 -2.68 -1.46
N LEU A 202 3.36 -1.38 -1.69
CA LEU A 202 4.29 -0.36 -1.19
C LEU A 202 3.51 0.70 -0.43
N GLU A 203 3.61 0.67 0.90
CA GLU A 203 2.90 1.58 1.80
C GLU A 203 3.88 2.51 2.51
N ILE A 204 3.64 3.82 2.41
CA ILE A 204 4.47 4.84 3.06
C ILE A 204 3.54 5.87 3.71
N HIS A 205 3.32 5.71 5.00
CA HIS A 205 2.47 6.58 5.81
C HIS A 205 3.31 7.30 6.85
N GLY A 206 3.76 8.51 6.51
CA GLY A 206 4.44 9.39 7.45
C GLY A 206 3.48 10.28 8.25
N LYS A 207 4.06 11.05 9.16
CA LYS A 207 3.41 12.18 9.84
C LYS A 207 2.56 13.01 8.88
N HIS A 208 1.35 13.41 9.31
CA HIS A 208 0.50 14.30 8.53
C HIS A 208 1.22 15.61 8.18
N LYS A 209 1.27 15.92 6.89
CA LYS A 209 1.77 17.19 6.37
C LYS A 209 0.62 17.97 5.75
N LYS A 210 0.69 19.30 5.84
CA LYS A 210 -0.23 20.15 5.08
C LYS A 210 0.08 19.94 3.59
N SER A 211 -0.95 19.64 2.81
CA SER A 211 -0.85 19.43 1.36
C SER A 211 -0.62 20.73 0.57
N TRP A 212 -0.71 21.88 1.25
CA TRP A 212 -0.50 23.20 0.66
C TRP A 212 0.28 24.10 1.61
N THR A 213 1.09 24.98 1.03
CA THR A 213 1.77 26.09 1.70
C THR A 213 1.43 27.37 0.96
N LYS A 214 1.05 28.44 1.68
CA LYS A 214 0.82 29.75 1.07
C LYS A 214 2.15 30.47 0.95
N LEU A 215 2.48 30.90 -0.26
CA LEU A 215 3.62 31.76 -0.47
C LEU A 215 3.30 33.15 0.10
N VAL A 216 4.05 33.58 1.12
CA VAL A 216 3.86 34.88 1.78
C VAL A 216 4.57 36.03 1.04
N SER A 217 5.48 35.72 0.13
CA SER A 217 6.26 36.70 -0.65
C SER A 217 6.80 36.08 -1.94
N THR A 218 7.00 36.88 -2.98
CA THR A 218 7.59 36.43 -4.26
C THR A 218 8.94 35.73 -4.05
N VAL A 219 9.09 34.51 -4.58
CA VAL A 219 10.37 33.80 -4.62
C VAL A 219 11.20 34.33 -5.79
N SER A 220 12.44 34.73 -5.54
CA SER A 220 13.36 35.11 -6.61
C SER A 220 13.70 33.91 -7.50
N PRO A 221 13.77 34.07 -8.82
CA PRO A 221 14.18 32.98 -9.71
C PRO A 221 15.56 32.46 -9.32
N ALA A 222 15.73 31.14 -9.39
CA ALA A 222 17.01 30.52 -9.10
C ALA A 222 18.06 30.96 -10.16
N PRO A 223 19.36 31.07 -9.79
CA PRO A 223 20.41 31.49 -10.71
C PRO A 223 20.44 30.65 -11.99
N ARG A 224 20.80 31.28 -13.13
CA ARG A 224 20.99 30.55 -14.39
C ARG A 224 22.01 29.42 -14.20
N GLY A 225 21.56 28.18 -14.38
CA GLY A 225 22.38 26.98 -14.20
C GLY A 225 22.07 26.15 -12.95
N SER A 226 21.17 26.58 -12.06
CA SER A 226 20.71 25.72 -10.96
C SER A 226 19.72 24.66 -11.46
N CYS A 227 20.13 23.39 -11.48
CA CYS A 227 19.22 22.28 -11.73
C CYS A 227 18.46 21.92 -10.45
N GLY A 228 17.36 22.64 -10.19
CA GLY A 228 16.44 22.27 -9.10
C GLY A 228 15.56 23.43 -8.65
N VAL A 229 14.36 23.09 -8.18
CA VAL A 229 13.52 24.03 -7.43
C VAL A 229 13.80 23.77 -5.95
N LEU A 230 14.38 24.75 -5.26
CA LEU A 230 14.70 24.66 -3.84
C LEU A 230 13.41 24.99 -3.06
N TYR A 231 12.63 23.95 -2.74
CA TYR A 231 11.47 24.08 -1.86
C TYR A 231 11.94 23.92 -0.41
N ASP A 232 12.12 25.05 0.28
CA ASP A 232 12.24 25.06 1.73
C ASP A 232 10.82 25.14 2.33
N SER A 233 10.39 24.04 2.96
CA SER A 233 9.08 23.95 3.61
C SER A 233 9.12 24.26 5.10
N GLN A 234 10.17 24.92 5.60
CA GLN A 234 10.25 25.44 6.96
C GLN A 234 9.25 26.59 7.16
N VAL A 235 7.96 26.25 7.23
CA VAL A 235 6.91 27.12 7.74
C VAL A 235 6.72 26.74 9.21
N ARG A 236 7.20 27.65 10.05
CA ARG A 236 7.15 27.66 11.52
C ARG A 236 5.74 27.47 12.06
#